data_AF-A0A449B312-F1
#
_entry.id   AF-A0A449B312-F1
#
_cell.length_a   1.000
_cell.length_b   1.000
_cell.length_c   1.000
_cell.angle_alpha   90.00
_cell.angle_beta   90.00
_cell.angle_gamma   90.00
#
_symmetry.space_group_name_H-M   'P 1'
#
loop_
_entity.id
_entity.type
_entity.pdbx_description
1 polymer ?
#
loop_
_entity_poly.entity_id
_entity_poly.type
_entity_poly.pdbx_seq_one_letter_code
_entity_poly.pdbx_strand_id
1 'polypeptide(L)' 'MNKENKKSLNNIQKYTLLYEKYGFMLTKVQQQAFELYFYKDLSYTEVAEILATTRSSVYDAVDKAFKKLDKIQKQKDAK' A
#
# COMPACT_ATOMS: atom_id res chain seq x y z
N MET A 1 13.05 8.14 11.22
CA MET A 1 12.86 7.50 9.89
C MET A 1 11.88 8.36 9.11
N ASN A 2 12.37 9.15 8.14
CA ASN A 2 11.54 10.02 7.31
C ASN A 2 10.46 9.18 6.63
N LYS A 3 9.20 9.34 7.05
CA LYS A 3 8.06 8.86 6.27
C LYS A 3 7.99 9.77 5.05
N GLU A 4 8.84 9.51 4.06
CA GLU A 4 8.67 10.09 2.73
C GLU A 4 7.21 9.92 2.35
N ASN A 5 6.60 11.03 1.95
CA ASN A 5 5.19 11.10 1.66
C ASN A 5 4.89 10.08 0.54
N LYS A 6 4.36 8.89 0.91
CA LYS A 6 4.06 7.83 -0.07
C LYS A 6 2.99 8.26 -1.09
N LYS A 7 2.35 9.42 -0.85
CA LYS A 7 1.40 10.10 -1.73
C LYS A 7 2.01 11.28 -2.53
N SER A 8 3.33 11.43 -2.63
CA SER A 8 3.93 12.38 -3.60
C SER A 8 3.50 12.02 -5.02
N LEU A 9 3.31 12.99 -5.93
CA LEU A 9 2.84 12.76 -7.31
C LEU A 9 3.62 11.65 -8.04
N ASN A 10 4.95 11.64 -7.94
CA ASN A 10 5.80 10.60 -8.54
C ASN A 10 5.56 9.20 -7.92
N ASN A 11 5.29 9.15 -6.61
CA ASN A 11 4.98 7.91 -5.91
C ASN A 11 3.57 7.41 -6.27
N ILE A 12 2.61 8.31 -6.50
CA ILE A 12 1.24 7.94 -6.87
C ILE A 12 1.27 7.14 -8.18
N GLN A 13 1.93 7.67 -9.22
CA GLN A 13 2.04 6.98 -10.51
C GLN A 13 2.78 5.64 -10.38
N LYS A 14 3.92 5.64 -9.70
CA LYS A 14 4.71 4.41 -9.44
C LYS A 14 3.86 3.33 -8.80
N TYR A 15 3.22 3.62 -7.67
CA TYR A 15 2.50 2.60 -6.90
C TYR A 15 1.17 2.21 -7.53
N THR A 16 0.55 3.08 -8.34
CA THR A 16 -0.60 2.71 -9.18
C THR A 16 -0.21 1.60 -10.15
N LEU A 17 0.85 1.82 -10.96
CA LEU A 17 1.31 0.83 -11.93
C LEU A 17 1.76 -0.48 -11.25
N LEU A 18 2.48 -0.37 -10.14
CA LEU A 18 2.91 -1.55 -9.38
C LEU A 18 1.73 -2.35 -8.83
N TYR A 19 0.71 -1.66 -8.32
CA TYR A 19 -0.48 -2.32 -7.79
C TYR A 19 -1.32 -2.97 -8.90
N GLU A 20 -1.49 -2.32 -10.05
CA GLU A 20 -2.17 -2.93 -11.20
C GLU A 20 -1.45 -4.21 -11.66
N LYS A 21 -0.11 -4.19 -11.66
CA LYS A 21 0.69 -5.34 -12.12
C LYS A 21 0.87 -6.44 -11.08
N TYR A 22 0.98 -6.09 -9.80
CA TYR A 22 1.40 -7.03 -8.74
C TYR A 22 0.48 -7.03 -7.51
N GLY A 23 -0.61 -6.27 -7.51
CA GLY A 23 -1.57 -6.19 -6.41
C GLY A 23 -2.12 -7.56 -6.03
N PHE A 24 -2.33 -8.45 -7.01
CA PHE A 24 -2.76 -9.83 -6.77
C PHE A 24 -1.78 -10.66 -5.91
N MET A 25 -0.51 -10.25 -5.79
CA MET A 25 0.49 -10.92 -4.94
C MET A 25 0.42 -10.46 -3.48
N LEU A 26 -0.33 -9.41 -3.17
CA LEU A 26 -0.59 -8.95 -1.80
C LEU A 26 -1.62 -9.86 -1.12
N THR A 27 -1.63 -9.89 0.21
CA THR A 27 -2.72 -10.58 0.93
C THR A 27 -4.02 -9.76 0.84
N LYS A 28 -5.19 -10.39 1.02
CA LYS A 28 -6.48 -9.66 0.99
C LYS A 28 -6.49 -8.43 1.91
N VAL A 29 -5.98 -8.58 3.14
CA VAL A 29 -5.90 -7.46 4.11
C VAL A 29 -4.97 -6.35 3.61
N GLN A 30 -3.85 -6.70 2.97
CA GLN A 30 -2.94 -5.71 2.37
C GLN A 30 -3.59 -4.99 1.18
N GLN A 31 -4.30 -5.70 0.31
CA GLN A 31 -5.04 -5.13 -0.82
C GLN A 31 -6.10 -4.15 -0.32
N GLN A 32 -7.00 -4.62 0.56
CA GLN A 32 -8.10 -3.80 1.08
C GLN A 32 -7.59 -2.54 1.80
N ALA A 33 -6.60 -2.69 2.70
CA ALA A 33 -6.04 -1.55 3.40
C ALA A 33 -5.32 -0.58 2.45
N PHE A 34 -4.62 -1.10 1.44
CA PHE A 34 -3.95 -0.29 0.43
C PHE A 34 -4.96 0.47 -0.43
N GLU A 35 -6.01 -0.18 -0.93
CA GLU A 35 -7.01 0.45 -1.80
C GLU A 35 -7.78 1.56 -1.09
N LEU A 36 -8.21 1.28 0.14
CA LEU A 36 -8.90 2.27 0.97
C LEU A 36 -8.00 3.47 1.29
N TYR A 37 -6.72 3.22 1.63
CA TYR A 37 -5.79 4.30 1.95
C TYR A 37 -5.31 5.11 0.72
N PHE A 38 -5.01 4.40 -0.38
CA PHE A 38 -4.30 4.95 -1.53
C PHE A 38 -5.24 5.42 -2.64
N TYR A 39 -6.31 4.67 -2.95
CA TYR A 39 -7.26 5.04 -4.00
C TYR A 39 -8.49 5.79 -3.47
N LYS A 40 -8.92 5.52 -2.23
CA LYS A 40 -10.07 6.21 -1.61
C LYS A 40 -9.65 7.40 -0.74
N ASP A 41 -8.36 7.68 -0.66
CA ASP A 41 -7.75 8.75 0.14
C ASP A 41 -8.07 8.72 1.65
N LEU A 42 -8.54 7.58 2.16
CA LEU A 42 -8.93 7.46 3.57
C LEU A 42 -7.71 7.46 4.50
N SER A 43 -7.87 8.03 5.69
CA SER A 43 -6.87 7.96 6.75
C SER A 43 -6.78 6.55 7.35
N TYR A 44 -5.65 6.22 7.99
CA TYR A 44 -5.51 4.92 8.69
C TYR A 44 -6.57 4.66 9.75
N THR A 45 -7.14 5.72 10.34
CA THR A 45 -8.23 5.61 11.32
C THR A 45 -9.53 5.20 10.62
N GLU A 46 -9.92 5.90 9.56
CA GLU A 46 -11.14 5.58 8.79
C GLU A 46 -11.07 4.17 8.19
N VAL A 47 -9.91 3.77 7.68
CA VAL A 47 -9.70 2.41 7.19
C VAL A 47 -9.82 1.38 8.32
N ALA A 48 -9.37 1.71 9.53
CA ALA A 48 -9.45 0.80 10.68
C ALA A 48 -10.90 0.59 11.13
N GLU A 49 -11.72 1.64 11.07
CA GLU A 49 -13.16 1.56 11.32
C GLU A 49 -13.86 0.67 10.28
N ILE A 50 -13.57 0.87 8.99
CA ILE A 50 -14.14 0.08 7.89
C ILE A 50 -13.74 -1.40 7.98
N LEU A 51 -12.47 -1.68 8.30
CA LEU A 51 -11.94 -3.04 8.38
C LEU A 51 -12.14 -3.68 9.76
N ALA A 52 -12.86 -3.04 10.68
CA ALA A 52 -13.08 -3.49 12.05
C ALA A 52 -11.77 -3.96 12.73
N THR A 53 -10.72 -3.14 12.63
CA THR A 53 -9.37 -3.44 13.11
C THR A 53 -8.76 -2.23 13.81
N THR A 54 -7.48 -2.29 14.18
CA THR A 54 -6.79 -1.16 14.82
C THR A 54 -6.06 -0.29 13.78
N ARG A 55 -5.95 1.01 14.04
CA ARG A 55 -5.14 1.93 13.22
C ARG A 55 -3.71 1.43 13.01
N SER A 56 -3.11 0.82 14.03
CA SER A 56 -1.75 0.24 13.95
C SER A 56 -1.72 -0.94 12.98
N SER A 57 -2.72 -1.83 13.04
CA SER A 57 -2.86 -2.95 12.10
C SER A 57 -3.00 -2.48 10.65
N VAL A 58 -3.78 -1.43 10.39
CA VAL A 58 -3.90 -0.83 9.06
C VAL A 58 -2.58 -0.24 8.60
N TYR A 59 -1.92 0.55 9.44
CA TYR A 59 -0.62 1.14 9.12
C TYR A 59 0.40 0.05 8.72
N ASP A 60 0.46 -1.05 9.48
CA ASP A 60 1.30 -2.20 9.18
C ASP A 60 0.93 -2.87 7.84
N ALA A 61 -0.37 -3.06 7.59
CA ALA A 61 -0.86 -3.68 6.35
C ALA A 61 -0.47 -2.84 5.12
N VAL A 62 -0.72 -1.52 5.17
CA VAL A 62 -0.37 -0.59 4.11
C VAL A 62 1.15 -0.51 3.92
N ASP A 63 1.94 -0.42 4.99
CA ASP A 63 3.39 -0.37 4.89
C ASP A 63 3.97 -1.65 4.27
N LYS A 64 3.46 -2.82 4.67
CA LYS A 64 3.83 -4.12 4.09
C LYS A 64 3.42 -4.22 2.62
N ALA A 65 2.27 -3.68 2.23
CA ALA A 65 1.84 -3.63 0.84
C ALA A 65 2.86 -2.87 -0.03
N PHE A 66 3.20 -1.63 0.36
CA PHE A 66 4.22 -0.83 -0.33
C PHE A 66 5.57 -1.54 -0.43
N LYS A 67 6.09 -2.06 0.69
CA LYS A 67 7.36 -2.80 0.72
C LYS A 67 7.35 -4.03 -0.18
N LYS A 68 6.23 -4.74 -0.25
CA LYS A 68 6.09 -5.94 -1.09
C LYS A 68 6.06 -5.58 -2.57
N LEU A 69 5.34 -4.53 -2.97
CA LEU A 69 5.33 -4.02 -4.34
C LEU A 69 6.74 -3.57 -4.77
N ASP A 70 7.45 -2.80 -3.95
CA ASP A 70 8.83 -2.40 -4.23
C ASP A 70 9.79 -3.59 -4.33
N LYS A 71 9.63 -4.59 -3.46
CA LYS A 71 10.43 -5.82 -3.50
C LYS A 71 10.20 -6.60 -4.79
N ILE A 72 8.96 -6.73 -5.23
CA ILE A 72 8.63 -7.44 -6.48
C ILE A 72 9.23 -6.68 -7.67
N GLN A 73 9.10 -5.36 -7.70
CA GLN A 73 9.69 -4.52 -8.76
C GLN A 73 11.21 -4.73 -8.84
N LYS A 74 11.94 -4.58 -7.73
CA LYS A 74 13.39 -4.79 -7.68
C LYS A 74 13.83 -6.18 -8.16
N GLN A 75 13.06 -7.22 -7.83
CA GLN A 75 13.35 -8.59 -8.30
C GLN A 75 13.13 -8.77 -9.80
N LYS A 76 12.23 -7.97 -10.40
CA LYS A 76 11.92 -8.02 -11.83
C LYS A 76 12.85 -7.13 -12.65
N ASP A 77 13.32 -6.02 -12.11
CA ASP A 77 14.31 -5.15 -12.77
C ASP A 77 15.73 -5.75 -12.77
N ALA A 78 16.02 -6.65 -11.82
CA ALA A 78 17.31 -7.34 -11.73
C ALA A 78 17.44 -8.52 -12.69
N LYS A 79 16.48 -8.71 -13.62
CA LYS A 79 16.37 -9.87 -14.49
C LYS A 79 16.04 -9.47 -15.91
#